data_AF-A0AA42QSB4-F1
#
_entry.id   AF-A0AA42QSB4-F1
#
_cell.length_a   1.000
_cell.length_b   1.000
_cell.length_c   1.000
_cell.angle_alpha   90.00
_cell.angle_beta   90.00
_cell.angle_gamma   90.00
#
_symmetry.space_group_name_H-M   'P 1'
#
loop_
_entity.id
_entity.type
_entity.pdbx_description
1 polymer ?
#
loop_
_entity_poly.entity_id
_entity_poly.type
_entity_poly.pdbx_seq_one_letter_code
_entity_poly.pdbx_strand_id
1 'polypeptide(L)'
;MTLRQTRYGSPRLTIQHTSESEMGQIYIPFLNWLLFISIIAVVLLFKSSSNLAGAYGLAVTVTMFCDTLLVGFLAYSYWKWKTWKLILFIVPFVVIDLVLLSSNLLKFFIGGWMPVVVALIVFTLMMIWKRGRGELQTKLQSDTLPLDMFIQHVDDSVNKVTGTAVFLTGTPNVVPHALLHNLKHNKILHERNVLVTVDVQDIPYVSKDDRFLVEQLELDFFRIKLNYGFKEQPNLPIELEAVFDAYHIEFNLMEISFFVSRERIISKQNKLLDKWREQIFSSMHKNTSPISDFYQIPSNRVVEIGSQIEI
;
A
#
# COMPACT_ATOMS: atom_id res chain seq x y z
N MET A 1 5.76 6.61 8.73
CA MET A 1 5.71 5.15 8.47
C MET A 1 4.58 4.75 7.51
N THR A 2 3.64 5.66 7.23
CA THR A 2 2.36 5.45 6.55
C THR A 2 2.44 5.26 5.02
N LEU A 3 3.22 6.06 4.29
CA LEU A 3 3.28 5.97 2.82
C LEU A 3 4.18 4.83 2.28
N ARG A 4 5.10 4.29 3.10
CA ARG A 4 5.94 3.13 2.72
C ARG A 4 5.19 1.81 2.76
N GLN A 5 4.28 1.63 3.73
CA GLN A 5 3.46 0.40 3.83
C GLN A 5 2.61 0.16 2.56
N THR A 6 2.16 1.24 1.92
CA THR A 6 1.38 1.17 0.68
C THR A 6 2.15 0.70 -0.54
N ARG A 7 3.48 0.88 -0.57
CA ARG A 7 4.32 0.59 -1.74
C ARG A 7 4.93 -0.82 -1.70
N TYR A 8 5.21 -1.36 -0.51
CA TYR A 8 6.03 -2.59 -0.35
C TYR A 8 5.27 -3.85 0.07
N GLY A 9 3.93 -3.85 0.09
CA GLY A 9 3.16 -5.10 0.02
C GLY A 9 2.44 -5.55 1.28
N SER A 10 2.01 -4.64 2.15
CA SER A 10 1.04 -4.94 3.22
C SER A 10 -0.31 -4.26 2.95
N PRO A 11 -1.45 -4.84 3.40
CA PRO A 11 -2.74 -4.15 3.39
C PRO A 11 -2.66 -2.84 4.16
N ARG A 12 -3.39 -1.82 3.69
CA ARG A 12 -3.53 -0.54 4.43
C ARG A 12 -4.42 -0.81 5.62
N LEU A 13 -3.88 -0.72 6.82
CA LEU A 13 -4.67 -0.97 8.03
C LEU A 13 -5.23 0.35 8.56
N THR A 14 -6.41 0.27 9.19
CA THR A 14 -7.05 1.45 9.78
C THR A 14 -6.23 1.96 10.93
N ILE A 15 -5.80 3.21 10.79
CA ILE A 15 -5.06 3.96 11.78
C ILE A 15 -6.03 4.86 12.50
N GLN A 16 -6.06 4.76 13.83
CA GLN A 16 -6.72 5.73 14.69
C GLN A 16 -5.64 6.61 15.32
N HIS A 17 -5.74 7.91 15.09
CA HIS A 17 -4.91 8.89 15.77
C HIS A 17 -5.47 9.09 17.18
N THR A 18 -4.73 8.66 18.20
CA THR A 18 -5.23 8.66 19.59
C THR A 18 -5.04 10.02 20.29
N SER A 19 -4.25 10.92 19.69
CA SER A 19 -4.06 12.28 20.17
C SER A 19 -3.88 13.25 18.99
N GLU A 20 -4.54 14.41 19.05
CA GLU A 20 -4.38 15.51 18.09
C GLU A 20 -3.12 16.36 18.37
N SER A 21 -2.53 16.23 19.57
CA SER A 21 -1.42 17.08 20.03
C SER A 21 -0.04 16.41 19.99
N GLU A 22 0.01 15.08 19.97
CA GLU A 22 1.27 14.32 20.03
C GLU A 22 1.54 13.56 18.73
N MET A 23 2.45 14.11 17.92
CA MET A 23 2.83 13.55 16.62
C MET A 23 3.58 12.21 16.82
N GLY A 24 2.88 11.09 16.61
CA GLY A 24 3.47 9.74 16.66
C GLY A 24 2.64 8.67 17.38
N GLN A 25 1.55 9.06 18.07
CA GLN A 25 0.64 8.11 18.72
C GLN A 25 -0.35 7.52 17.69
N ILE A 26 0.07 6.42 17.06
CA ILE A 26 -0.68 5.68 16.06
C ILE A 26 -1.20 4.40 16.71
N TYR A 27 -2.53 4.28 16.84
CA TYR A 27 -3.17 3.04 17.25
C TYR A 27 -3.73 2.32 16.02
N ILE A 28 -3.33 1.05 15.83
CA ILE A 28 -3.88 0.19 14.79
C ILE A 28 -4.65 -0.92 15.51
N PRO A 29 -5.99 -0.79 15.67
CA PRO A 29 -6.78 -1.68 16.52
C PRO A 29 -6.56 -3.17 16.19
N PHE A 30 -6.57 -3.51 14.90
CA PHE A 30 -6.37 -4.87 14.43
C PHE A 30 -5.01 -5.46 14.86
N LEU A 31 -3.91 -4.71 14.68
CA LEU A 31 -2.58 -5.18 15.06
C LEU A 31 -2.45 -5.28 16.57
N ASN A 32 -2.98 -4.32 17.33
CA ASN A 32 -2.85 -4.34 18.78
C ASN A 32 -3.63 -5.51 19.39
N TRP A 33 -4.84 -5.80 18.91
CA TRP A 33 -5.59 -6.98 19.33
C TRP A 33 -4.91 -8.28 18.91
N LEU A 34 -4.38 -8.35 17.68
CA LEU A 34 -3.62 -9.51 17.22
C LEU A 34 -2.37 -9.74 18.08
N LEU A 35 -1.61 -8.69 18.39
CA LEU A 35 -0.44 -8.74 19.27
C LEU A 35 -0.83 -9.18 20.68
N PHE A 36 -1.90 -8.63 21.24
CA PHE A 36 -2.40 -8.99 22.56
C PHE A 36 -2.77 -10.48 22.65
N ILE A 37 -3.58 -10.97 21.70
CA ILE A 37 -3.94 -12.39 21.60
C ILE A 37 -2.69 -13.27 21.42
N SER A 38 -1.75 -12.84 20.56
CA SER A 38 -0.50 -13.58 20.34
C SER A 38 0.32 -13.69 21.61
N ILE A 39 0.46 -12.61 22.37
CA ILE A 39 1.18 -12.61 23.65
C ILE A 39 0.52 -13.57 24.64
N ILE A 40 -0.80 -13.51 24.79
CA ILE A 40 -1.53 -14.45 25.67
C ILE A 40 -1.30 -15.89 25.23
N ALA A 41 -1.43 -16.19 23.94
CA ALA A 41 -1.22 -17.52 23.41
C ALA A 41 0.21 -18.03 23.68
N VAL A 42 1.23 -17.19 23.48
CA VAL A 42 2.63 -17.52 23.78
C VAL A 42 2.84 -17.79 25.26
N VAL A 43 2.30 -16.93 26.15
CA VAL A 43 2.42 -17.12 27.61
C VAL A 43 1.78 -18.45 28.04
N LEU A 44 0.59 -18.77 27.54
CA LEU A 44 -0.13 -20.00 27.86
C LEU A 44 0.54 -21.26 27.27
N LEU A 45 1.17 -21.15 26.10
CA LEU A 45 1.85 -22.27 25.44
C LEU A 45 3.19 -22.59 26.10
N PHE A 46 4.00 -21.56 26.40
CA PHE A 46 5.36 -21.75 26.88
C PHE A 46 5.42 -22.00 28.39
N LYS A 47 4.54 -21.36 29.19
CA LYS A 47 4.37 -21.48 30.66
C LYS A 47 5.61 -21.21 31.53
N SER A 48 6.82 -21.43 31.03
CA SER A 48 8.10 -21.19 31.69
C SER A 48 8.97 -20.23 30.89
N SER A 49 9.77 -19.44 31.61
CA SER A 49 10.72 -18.50 31.03
C SER A 49 11.85 -19.20 30.26
N SER A 50 12.22 -20.43 30.65
CA SER A 50 13.26 -21.21 29.98
C SER A 50 12.90 -21.60 28.55
N ASN A 51 11.65 -22.03 28.33
CA ASN A 51 11.19 -22.44 27.00
C ASN A 51 11.05 -21.21 26.09
N LEU A 52 10.58 -20.09 26.65
CA LEU A 52 10.47 -18.82 25.93
C LEU A 52 11.85 -18.28 25.51
N ALA A 53 12.85 -18.40 26.38
CA ALA A 53 14.23 -18.02 26.09
C ALA A 53 14.83 -18.83 24.92
N GLY A 54 14.48 -20.11 24.80
CA GLY A 54 14.87 -20.94 23.66
C GLY A 54 14.27 -20.46 22.32
N ALA A 55 12.98 -20.10 22.32
CA ALA A 55 12.30 -19.56 21.15
C ALA A 55 12.92 -18.22 20.69
N TYR A 56 13.08 -17.28 21.64
CA TYR A 56 13.69 -15.98 21.36
C TYR A 56 15.14 -16.11 20.86
N GLY A 57 15.95 -16.96 21.51
CA GLY A 57 17.34 -17.18 21.15
C GLY A 57 17.51 -17.66 19.70
N LEU A 58 16.70 -18.63 19.27
CA LEU A 58 16.75 -19.10 17.88
C LEU A 58 16.38 -17.98 16.89
N ALA A 59 15.27 -17.27 17.13
CA ALA A 59 14.82 -16.19 16.24
C ALA A 59 15.89 -15.10 16.07
N VAL A 60 16.48 -14.64 17.19
CA VAL A 60 17.52 -13.59 17.17
C VAL A 60 18.75 -14.06 16.42
N THR A 61 19.26 -15.28 16.69
CA THR A 61 20.45 -15.78 15.99
C THR A 61 20.25 -15.93 14.49
N VAL A 62 19.06 -16.36 14.04
CA VAL A 62 18.73 -16.42 12.60
C VAL A 62 18.71 -15.02 11.99
N THR A 63 18.11 -14.04 12.67
CA THR A 63 18.10 -12.65 12.18
C THR A 63 19.50 -12.05 12.12
N MET A 64 20.33 -12.23 13.16
CA MET A 64 21.71 -11.75 13.18
C MET A 64 22.53 -12.35 12.02
N PHE A 65 22.40 -13.66 11.78
CA PHE A 65 23.06 -14.31 10.65
C PHE A 65 22.62 -13.74 9.29
N CYS A 66 21.31 -13.53 9.11
CA CYS A 66 20.78 -12.90 7.89
C CYS A 66 21.30 -11.46 7.72
N ASP A 67 21.36 -10.68 8.78
CA ASP A 67 21.85 -9.30 8.76
C ASP A 67 23.34 -9.26 8.40
N THR A 68 24.16 -10.15 8.96
CA THR A 68 25.57 -10.29 8.60
C THR A 68 25.75 -10.57 7.10
N LEU A 69 24.93 -11.46 6.52
CA LEU A 69 24.95 -11.74 5.09
C LEU A 69 24.49 -10.53 4.25
N LEU A 70 23.43 -9.83 4.68
CA LEU A 70 22.93 -8.63 4.01
C LEU A 70 23.95 -7.49 4.02
N VAL A 71 24.62 -7.26 5.15
CA VAL A 71 25.71 -6.28 5.27
C VAL A 71 26.88 -6.69 4.38
N GLY A 72 27.22 -7.98 4.30
CA GLY A 72 28.22 -8.48 3.37
C GLY A 72 27.85 -8.18 1.91
N PHE A 73 26.61 -8.47 1.52
CA PHE A 73 26.10 -8.15 0.18
C PHE A 73 26.10 -6.65 -0.11
N LEU A 74 25.70 -5.82 0.85
CA LEU A 74 25.70 -4.37 0.75
C LEU A 74 27.12 -3.81 0.60
N ALA A 75 28.06 -4.28 1.41
CA ALA A 75 29.46 -3.88 1.37
C ALA A 75 30.12 -4.24 0.03
N TYR A 76 29.74 -5.39 -0.55
CA TYR A 76 30.19 -5.82 -1.87
C TYR A 76 29.56 -5.00 -3.01
N SER A 77 28.22 -4.93 -3.04
CA SER A 77 27.46 -4.43 -4.17
C SER A 77 27.38 -2.90 -4.21
N TYR A 78 27.09 -2.28 -3.06
CA TYR A 78 26.85 -0.84 -2.97
C TYR A 78 28.11 -0.07 -2.58
N TRP A 79 28.83 -0.51 -1.55
CA TRP A 79 30.07 0.17 -1.11
C TRP A 79 31.32 -0.23 -1.88
N LYS A 80 31.23 -1.25 -2.74
CA LYS A 80 32.31 -1.72 -3.64
C LYS A 80 33.63 -1.99 -2.89
N TRP A 81 33.56 -2.58 -1.70
CA TRP A 81 34.76 -2.91 -0.93
C TRP A 81 35.61 -3.96 -1.65
N LYS A 82 36.94 -3.80 -1.58
CA LYS A 82 37.87 -4.83 -2.05
C LYS A 82 37.61 -6.14 -1.30
N THR A 83 37.61 -7.27 -2.02
CA THR A 83 37.26 -8.60 -1.50
C THR A 83 37.99 -8.97 -0.21
N TRP A 84 39.28 -8.63 -0.08
CA TRP A 84 40.04 -8.83 1.16
C TRP A 84 39.42 -8.13 2.38
N LYS A 85 39.03 -6.85 2.24
CA LYS A 85 38.42 -6.09 3.35
C LYS A 85 37.07 -6.67 3.75
N LEU A 86 36.30 -7.11 2.75
CA LEU A 86 35.02 -7.77 2.97
C LEU A 86 35.21 -9.08 3.74
N ILE A 87 36.12 -9.95 3.29
CA ILE A 87 36.39 -11.24 3.93
C ILE A 87 36.86 -11.03 5.37
N LEU A 88 37.83 -10.13 5.57
CA LEU A 88 38.37 -9.83 6.89
C LEU A 88 37.28 -9.33 7.86
N PHE A 89 36.33 -8.55 7.38
CA PHE A 89 35.26 -8.00 8.20
C PHE A 89 34.13 -9.01 8.43
N ILE A 90 33.62 -9.68 7.38
CA ILE A 90 32.42 -10.52 7.45
C ILE A 90 32.68 -11.89 8.06
N VAL A 91 33.83 -12.52 7.77
CA VAL A 91 34.11 -13.90 8.21
C VAL A 91 34.05 -14.07 9.73
N PRO A 92 34.64 -13.19 10.56
CA PRO A 92 34.53 -13.31 12.02
C PRO A 92 33.08 -13.30 12.52
N PHE A 93 32.23 -12.42 11.99
CA PHE A 93 30.81 -12.36 12.36
C PHE A 93 30.06 -13.62 11.93
N VAL A 94 30.27 -14.08 10.69
CA VAL A 94 29.68 -15.32 10.20
C VAL A 94 30.07 -16.51 11.07
N VAL A 95 31.34 -16.59 11.51
CA VAL A 95 31.79 -17.66 12.41
C VAL A 95 31.07 -17.59 13.76
N ILE A 96 30.96 -16.42 14.37
CA ILE A 96 30.24 -16.23 15.63
C ILE A 96 28.76 -16.62 15.47
N ASP A 97 28.12 -16.13 14.41
CA ASP A 97 26.72 -16.40 14.12
C ASP A 97 26.47 -17.90 13.89
N LEU A 98 27.36 -18.59 13.16
CA LEU A 98 27.26 -20.04 12.95
C LEU A 98 27.40 -20.83 14.25
N VAL A 99 28.30 -20.43 15.15
CA VAL A 99 28.45 -21.06 16.47
C VAL A 99 27.19 -20.87 17.31
N LEU A 100 26.68 -19.63 17.37
CA LEU A 100 25.47 -19.30 18.12
C LEU A 100 24.23 -19.98 17.54
N LEU A 101 24.10 -20.02 16.22
CA LEU A 101 23.00 -20.67 15.52
C LEU A 101 23.04 -22.19 15.75
N SER A 102 24.22 -22.82 15.67
CA SER A 102 24.39 -24.25 15.94
C SER A 102 24.00 -24.60 17.38
N SER A 103 24.39 -23.77 18.35
CA SER A 103 24.01 -23.95 19.76
C SER A 103 22.49 -23.82 19.98
N ASN A 104 21.84 -22.87 19.31
CA ASN A 104 20.40 -22.64 19.45
C ASN A 104 19.54 -23.61 18.61
N LEU A 105 20.09 -24.23 17.56
CA LEU A 105 19.39 -25.24 16.76
C LEU A 105 18.93 -26.43 17.59
N LEU A 106 19.73 -26.82 18.60
CA LEU A 106 19.37 -27.89 19.54
C LEU A 106 18.11 -27.57 20.36
N LYS A 107 17.81 -26.29 20.57
CA LYS A 107 16.63 -25.81 21.30
C LYS A 107 15.38 -25.71 20.42
N PHE A 108 15.47 -26.10 19.14
CA PHE A 108 14.35 -26.06 18.20
C PHE A 108 13.12 -26.80 18.74
N PHE A 109 13.31 -28.02 19.25
CA PHE A 109 12.23 -28.85 19.79
C PHE A 109 11.68 -28.36 21.14
N ILE A 110 12.41 -27.51 21.87
CA ILE A 110 12.02 -26.99 23.19
C ILE A 110 11.34 -25.61 23.06
N GLY A 111 11.11 -25.13 21.84
CA GLY A 111 10.41 -23.86 21.62
C GLY A 111 10.82 -23.07 20.39
N GLY A 112 12.01 -23.33 19.84
CA GLY A 112 12.54 -22.65 18.65
C GLY A 112 11.67 -22.81 17.39
N TRP A 113 10.84 -23.85 17.32
CA TRP A 113 9.91 -24.04 16.20
C TRP A 113 8.84 -22.93 16.10
N MET A 114 8.46 -22.29 17.21
CA MET A 114 7.34 -21.33 17.22
C MET A 114 7.61 -20.08 16.36
N PRO A 115 8.73 -19.36 16.54
CA PRO A 115 9.05 -18.22 15.67
C PRO A 115 9.10 -18.57 14.18
N VAL A 116 9.56 -19.79 13.84
CA VAL A 116 9.60 -20.28 12.46
C VAL A 116 8.19 -20.46 11.90
N VAL A 117 7.29 -21.05 12.68
CA VAL A 117 5.87 -21.20 12.28
C VAL A 117 5.21 -19.83 12.12
N VAL A 118 5.42 -18.91 13.06
CA VAL A 118 4.89 -17.53 12.97
C VAL A 118 5.43 -16.83 11.72
N ALA A 119 6.74 -16.92 11.47
CA ALA A 119 7.36 -16.36 10.28
C ALA A 119 6.76 -16.95 9.00
N LEU A 120 6.53 -18.26 8.95
CA LEU A 120 5.94 -18.94 7.80
C LEU A 120 4.49 -18.51 7.55
N ILE A 121 3.68 -18.35 8.60
CA ILE A 121 2.31 -17.83 8.50
C ILE A 121 2.31 -16.41 7.94
N VAL A 122 3.10 -15.50 8.54
CA VAL A 122 3.18 -14.09 8.11
C VAL A 122 3.69 -14.00 6.68
N PHE A 123 4.74 -14.76 6.33
CA PHE A 123 5.29 -14.81 4.99
C PHE A 123 4.25 -15.31 3.97
N THR A 124 3.48 -16.33 4.31
CA THR A 124 2.41 -16.86 3.45
C THR A 124 1.33 -15.80 3.22
N LEU A 125 0.89 -15.09 4.26
CA LEU A 125 -0.08 -14.00 4.14
C LEU A 125 0.44 -12.87 3.26
N MET A 126 1.69 -12.46 3.43
CA MET A 126 2.33 -11.44 2.58
C MET A 126 2.45 -11.89 1.13
N MET A 127 2.78 -13.16 0.88
CA MET A 127 2.87 -13.70 -0.47
C MET A 127 1.50 -13.76 -1.15
N ILE A 128 0.45 -14.18 -0.43
CA ILE A 128 -0.93 -14.17 -0.91
C ILE A 128 -1.35 -12.74 -1.28
N TRP A 129 -1.08 -11.77 -0.40
CA TRP A 129 -1.39 -10.37 -0.64
C TRP A 129 -0.67 -9.82 -1.89
N LYS A 130 0.65 -10.05 -1.98
CA LYS A 130 1.45 -9.59 -3.12
C LYS A 130 0.94 -10.15 -4.45
N ARG A 131 0.63 -11.45 -4.49
CA ARG A 131 0.10 -12.11 -5.69
C ARG A 131 -1.30 -11.61 -6.04
N GLY A 132 -2.23 -11.60 -5.09
CA GLY A 132 -3.60 -11.15 -5.31
C GLY A 132 -3.68 -9.68 -5.75
N ARG A 133 -2.83 -8.82 -5.21
CA ARG A 133 -2.69 -7.42 -5.67
C ARG A 133 -2.24 -7.33 -7.13
N GLY A 134 -1.28 -8.16 -7.54
CA GLY A 134 -0.79 -8.18 -8.92
C GLY A 134 -1.84 -8.69 -9.91
N GLU A 135 -2.59 -9.73 -9.54
CA GLU A 135 -3.69 -10.26 -10.35
C GLU A 135 -4.83 -9.24 -10.48
N LEU A 136 -5.24 -8.61 -9.36
CA LEU A 136 -6.23 -7.53 -9.36
C LEU A 136 -5.82 -6.37 -10.27
N GLN A 137 -4.57 -5.90 -10.14
CA GLN A 137 -4.07 -4.80 -10.97
C GLN A 137 -4.05 -5.17 -12.47
N THR A 138 -3.67 -6.40 -12.80
CA THR A 138 -3.68 -6.89 -14.19
C THR A 138 -5.10 -6.95 -14.75
N LYS A 139 -6.07 -7.42 -13.95
CA LYS A 139 -7.49 -7.50 -14.34
C LYS A 139 -8.12 -6.11 -14.53
N LEU A 140 -7.78 -5.17 -13.65
CA LEU A 140 -8.20 -3.77 -13.78
C LEU A 140 -7.66 -3.14 -15.06
N GLN A 141 -6.41 -3.45 -15.45
CA GLN A 141 -5.81 -2.92 -16.67
C GLN A 141 -6.40 -3.56 -17.93
N SER A 142 -6.71 -4.87 -17.92
CA SER A 142 -7.27 -5.56 -19.08
C SER A 142 -8.66 -5.06 -19.46
N ASP A 143 -9.44 -4.59 -18.48
CA ASP A 143 -10.82 -4.14 -18.67
C ASP A 143 -10.90 -2.61 -18.91
N THR A 144 -9.77 -1.97 -19.22
CA THR A 144 -9.67 -0.52 -19.45
C THR A 144 -8.98 -0.18 -20.77
N LEU A 145 -9.25 1.02 -21.28
CA LEU A 145 -8.64 1.55 -22.48
C LEU A 145 -7.69 2.73 -22.17
N PRO A 146 -6.74 3.05 -23.07
CA PRO A 146 -5.86 4.21 -22.90
C PRO A 146 -6.68 5.49 -22.78
N LEU A 147 -6.28 6.39 -21.87
CA LEU A 147 -7.02 7.62 -21.63
C LEU A 147 -7.13 8.48 -22.90
N ASP A 148 -6.06 8.59 -23.66
CA ASP A 148 -6.04 9.47 -24.83
C ASP A 148 -7.00 8.95 -25.91
N MET A 149 -7.08 7.62 -26.08
CA MET A 149 -8.06 6.96 -26.94
C MET A 149 -9.49 7.18 -26.44
N PHE A 150 -9.70 7.13 -25.12
CA PHE A 150 -11.01 7.37 -24.52
C PHE A 150 -11.52 8.77 -24.85
N ILE A 151 -10.70 9.80 -24.59
CA ILE A 151 -11.08 11.20 -24.78
C ILE A 151 -11.47 11.44 -26.25
N GLN A 152 -10.73 10.86 -27.21
CA GLN A 152 -11.08 10.98 -28.63
C GLN A 152 -12.39 10.30 -29.05
N HIS A 153 -12.86 9.30 -28.30
CA HIS A 153 -14.06 8.51 -28.62
C HIS A 153 -15.23 8.79 -27.68
N VAL A 154 -15.06 9.69 -26.71
CA VAL A 154 -16.19 10.19 -25.91
C VAL A 154 -17.13 10.89 -26.86
N ASP A 155 -18.34 10.35 -26.96
CA ASP A 155 -19.39 10.93 -27.79
C ASP A 155 -19.79 12.30 -27.20
N ASP A 156 -19.82 13.32 -28.05
CA ASP A 156 -20.31 14.66 -27.69
C ASP A 156 -21.78 14.63 -27.22
N SER A 157 -22.50 13.52 -27.46
CA SER A 157 -23.86 13.29 -26.98
C SER A 157 -23.98 13.04 -25.47
N VAL A 158 -22.86 12.83 -24.76
CA VAL A 158 -22.89 12.62 -23.30
C VAL A 158 -23.27 13.91 -22.58
N ASN A 159 -24.23 13.83 -21.66
CA ASN A 159 -24.69 15.01 -20.91
C ASN A 159 -23.57 15.55 -20.02
N LYS A 160 -23.23 16.84 -20.20
CA LYS A 160 -22.33 17.57 -19.29
C LYS A 160 -23.15 18.24 -18.17
N VAL A 161 -22.73 18.07 -16.93
CA VAL A 161 -23.27 18.76 -15.75
C VAL A 161 -22.27 19.77 -15.20
N THR A 162 -22.77 20.82 -14.56
CA THR A 162 -21.94 21.87 -13.97
C THR A 162 -21.08 21.33 -12.82
N GLY A 163 -19.90 21.92 -12.64
CA GLY A 163 -18.98 21.59 -11.55
C GLY A 163 -17.76 20.77 -11.97
N THR A 164 -16.98 20.33 -10.99
CA THR A 164 -15.69 19.65 -11.23
C THR A 164 -15.69 18.26 -10.61
N ALA A 165 -15.40 17.24 -11.40
CA ALA A 165 -15.22 15.88 -10.91
C ALA A 165 -13.74 15.54 -10.79
N VAL A 166 -13.32 15.12 -9.60
CA VAL A 166 -11.97 14.64 -9.33
C VAL A 166 -11.98 13.11 -9.26
N PHE A 167 -11.36 12.45 -10.22
CA PHE A 167 -11.21 11.00 -10.26
C PHE A 167 -9.82 10.60 -9.78
N LEU A 168 -9.77 9.80 -8.72
CA LEU A 168 -8.51 9.22 -8.23
C LEU A 168 -8.10 8.02 -9.08
N THR A 169 -6.87 8.00 -9.56
CA THR A 169 -6.30 6.86 -10.30
C THR A 169 -4.88 6.53 -9.89
N GLY A 170 -4.59 5.23 -9.75
CA GLY A 170 -3.24 4.71 -9.55
C GLY A 170 -2.44 4.55 -10.85
N THR A 171 -3.09 4.71 -12.00
CA THR A 171 -2.49 4.55 -13.33
C THR A 171 -2.84 5.78 -14.19
N PRO A 172 -1.90 6.70 -14.44
CA PRO A 172 -2.20 8.01 -15.04
C PRO A 172 -2.62 7.94 -16.53
N ASN A 173 -2.17 6.91 -17.25
CA ASN A 173 -2.37 6.79 -18.71
C ASN A 173 -3.61 5.96 -19.09
N VAL A 174 -4.39 5.54 -18.10
CA VAL A 174 -5.53 4.63 -18.27
C VAL A 174 -6.77 5.29 -17.69
N VAL A 175 -7.92 5.12 -18.35
CA VAL A 175 -9.19 5.67 -17.86
C VAL A 175 -9.50 5.11 -16.46
N PRO A 176 -9.77 5.95 -15.44
CA PRO A 176 -10.15 5.46 -14.13
C PRO A 176 -11.45 4.67 -14.20
N HIS A 177 -11.52 3.56 -13.47
CA HIS A 177 -12.73 2.73 -13.39
C HIS A 177 -13.95 3.50 -12.90
N ALA A 178 -13.77 4.44 -11.97
CA ALA A 178 -14.85 5.29 -11.48
C ALA A 178 -15.48 6.13 -12.60
N LEU A 179 -14.66 6.63 -13.54
CA LEU A 179 -15.15 7.40 -14.68
C LEU A 179 -15.94 6.52 -15.66
N LEU A 180 -15.40 5.36 -16.02
CA LEU A 180 -16.09 4.40 -16.89
C LEU A 180 -17.43 3.95 -16.30
N HIS A 181 -17.46 3.66 -15.00
CA HIS A 181 -18.68 3.23 -14.34
C HIS A 181 -19.69 4.37 -14.17
N ASN A 182 -19.24 5.59 -13.88
CA ASN A 182 -20.10 6.78 -13.88
C ASN A 182 -20.76 6.99 -15.24
N LEU A 183 -20.00 6.86 -16.33
CA LEU A 183 -20.53 6.98 -17.68
C LEU A 183 -21.50 5.85 -18.05
N LYS A 184 -21.17 4.61 -17.69
CA LYS A 184 -22.01 3.45 -17.97
C LYS A 184 -23.40 3.57 -17.33
N HIS A 185 -23.47 4.08 -16.10
CA HIS A 185 -24.71 4.08 -15.31
C HIS A 185 -25.42 5.44 -15.29
N ASN A 186 -24.67 6.52 -15.11
CA ASN A 186 -25.24 7.87 -15.00
C ASN A 186 -25.23 8.61 -16.33
N LYS A 187 -24.39 8.21 -17.30
CA LYS A 187 -24.26 8.85 -18.62
C LYS A 187 -23.99 10.36 -18.54
N ILE A 188 -23.18 10.75 -17.55
CA ILE A 188 -22.88 12.15 -17.23
C ILE A 188 -21.37 12.35 -17.19
N LEU A 189 -20.91 13.45 -17.77
CA LEU A 189 -19.59 14.05 -17.55
C LEU A 189 -19.75 15.37 -16.80
N HIS A 190 -18.72 15.79 -16.08
CA HIS A 190 -18.72 17.14 -15.51
C HIS A 190 -18.08 18.11 -16.52
N GLU A 191 -18.35 19.40 -16.37
CA GLU A 191 -17.69 20.45 -17.15
C GLU A 191 -16.18 20.38 -17.05
N ARG A 192 -15.64 19.92 -15.90
CA ARG A 192 -14.20 19.66 -15.73
C ARG A 192 -13.97 18.32 -15.10
N ASN A 193 -13.13 17.50 -15.74
CA ASN A 193 -12.81 16.15 -15.28
C ASN A 193 -11.32 16.07 -14.96
N VAL A 194 -11.01 16.06 -13.66
CA VAL A 194 -9.64 16.09 -13.15
C VAL A 194 -9.23 14.69 -12.71
N LEU A 195 -8.18 14.17 -13.33
CA LEU A 195 -7.62 12.85 -13.09
C LEU A 195 -6.40 13.02 -12.19
N VAL A 196 -6.50 12.58 -10.94
CA VAL A 196 -5.42 12.76 -9.97
C VAL A 196 -4.70 11.44 -9.70
N THR A 197 -3.38 11.47 -9.86
CA THR A 197 -2.48 10.40 -9.44
C THR A 197 -1.57 10.89 -8.32
N VAL A 198 -1.56 10.18 -7.20
CA VAL A 198 -0.65 10.45 -6.08
C VAL A 198 0.53 9.49 -6.17
N ASP A 199 1.73 10.03 -6.41
CA ASP A 199 2.99 9.28 -6.45
C ASP A 199 3.82 9.57 -5.20
N VAL A 200 4.10 8.52 -4.44
CA VAL A 200 4.94 8.59 -3.25
C VAL A 200 6.37 8.23 -3.64
N GLN A 201 7.28 9.18 -3.49
CA GLN A 201 8.70 9.02 -3.76
C GLN A 201 9.48 8.48 -2.54
N ASP A 202 10.65 7.89 -2.80
CA ASP A 202 11.53 7.32 -1.77
C ASP A 202 12.40 8.37 -1.05
N ILE A 203 12.06 9.65 -1.19
CA ILE A 203 12.65 10.79 -0.47
C ILE A 203 11.73 11.22 0.69
N PRO A 204 12.27 11.77 1.79
CA PRO A 204 11.46 12.09 2.97
C PRO A 204 10.42 13.20 2.71
N TYR A 205 10.81 14.24 1.97
CA TYR A 205 9.99 15.38 1.61
C TYR A 205 10.26 15.74 0.15
N VAL A 206 9.24 16.17 -0.57
CA VAL A 206 9.35 16.67 -1.96
C VAL A 206 9.45 18.19 -1.92
N SER A 207 10.21 18.78 -2.85
CA SER A 207 10.28 20.24 -3.01
C SER A 207 8.88 20.82 -3.34
N LYS A 208 8.67 22.12 -3.15
CA LYS A 208 7.39 22.73 -3.55
C LYS A 208 7.23 22.77 -5.07
N ASP A 209 8.32 22.93 -5.80
CA ASP A 209 8.32 23.03 -7.26
C ASP A 209 8.01 21.69 -7.94
N ASP A 210 8.47 20.58 -7.36
CA ASP A 210 8.21 19.22 -7.86
C ASP A 210 6.92 18.62 -7.26
N ARG A 211 6.13 19.40 -6.52
CA ARG A 211 4.96 18.92 -5.76
C ARG A 211 3.86 18.41 -6.67
N PHE A 212 3.63 19.09 -7.78
CA PHE A 212 2.58 18.75 -8.72
C PHE A 212 3.02 18.96 -10.16
N LEU A 213 2.47 18.16 -11.05
CA LEU A 213 2.58 18.32 -12.49
C LEU A 213 1.17 18.29 -13.06
N VAL A 214 0.82 19.30 -13.84
CA VAL A 214 -0.49 19.43 -14.48
C VAL A 214 -0.32 19.35 -15.98
N GLU A 215 -1.14 18.52 -16.60
CA GLU A 215 -1.25 18.37 -18.04
C GLU A 215 -2.71 18.59 -18.42
N GLN A 216 -2.98 19.58 -19.26
CA GLN A 216 -4.31 19.80 -19.81
C GLN A 216 -4.49 18.89 -21.04
N LEU A 217 -5.59 18.13 -21.03
CA LEU A 217 -5.99 17.24 -22.12
C LEU A 217 -7.18 17.85 -22.88
N GLU A 218 -7.62 17.17 -23.93
CA GLU A 218 -8.80 17.56 -24.71
C GLU A 218 -10.10 17.37 -23.90
N LEU A 219 -11.20 18.00 -24.35
CA LEU A 219 -12.55 17.87 -23.77
C LEU A 219 -12.65 18.17 -22.26
N ASP A 220 -11.95 19.20 -21.79
CA ASP A 220 -11.99 19.67 -20.40
C ASP A 220 -11.46 18.62 -19.39
N PHE A 221 -10.61 17.70 -19.85
CA PHE A 221 -9.87 16.79 -19.00
C PHE A 221 -8.56 17.41 -18.53
N PHE A 222 -8.22 17.19 -17.26
CA PHE A 222 -6.94 17.58 -16.68
C PHE A 222 -6.30 16.35 -16.04
N ARG A 223 -5.00 16.14 -16.25
CA ARG A 223 -4.22 15.12 -15.58
C ARG A 223 -3.29 15.81 -14.59
N ILE A 224 -3.45 15.49 -13.31
CA ILE A 224 -2.64 16.04 -12.21
C ILE A 224 -1.88 14.90 -11.54
N LYS A 225 -0.55 15.00 -11.55
CA LYS A 225 0.31 14.14 -10.77
C LYS A 225 0.77 14.88 -9.51
N LEU A 226 0.45 14.36 -8.33
CA LEU A 226 0.90 14.89 -7.05
C LEU A 226 2.03 14.03 -6.49
N ASN A 227 3.17 14.63 -6.19
CA ASN A 227 4.34 13.96 -5.65
C ASN A 227 4.45 14.20 -4.15
N TYR A 228 4.63 13.12 -3.39
CA TYR A 228 4.84 13.19 -1.94
C TYR A 228 6.05 12.38 -1.52
N GLY A 229 6.78 12.87 -0.53
CA GLY A 229 7.81 12.15 0.18
C GLY A 229 7.20 11.21 1.21
N PHE A 230 7.92 10.15 1.57
CA PHE A 230 7.38 9.10 2.44
C PHE A 230 7.09 9.53 3.89
N LYS A 231 7.54 10.73 4.32
CA LYS A 231 7.21 11.33 5.63
C LYS A 231 6.04 12.30 5.58
N GLU A 232 5.53 12.63 4.40
CA GLU A 232 4.43 13.57 4.25
C GLU A 232 3.08 12.86 4.39
N GLN A 233 2.02 13.63 4.61
CA GLN A 233 0.66 13.11 4.63
C GLN A 233 -0.12 13.85 3.55
N PRO A 234 -0.57 13.16 2.49
CA PRO A 234 -1.29 13.82 1.41
C PRO A 234 -2.59 14.43 1.92
N ASN A 235 -2.87 15.67 1.51
CA ASN A 235 -4.16 16.30 1.67
C ASN A 235 -4.67 16.69 0.29
N LEU A 236 -5.58 15.91 -0.28
CA LEU A 236 -5.95 16.15 -1.66
C LEU A 236 -6.71 17.49 -1.88
N PRO A 237 -7.67 17.88 -1.02
CA PRO A 237 -8.34 19.17 -1.17
C PRO A 237 -7.39 20.37 -1.21
N ILE A 238 -6.52 20.50 -0.20
CA ILE A 238 -5.62 21.66 -0.08
C ILE A 238 -4.63 21.72 -1.26
N GLU A 239 -4.12 20.56 -1.69
CA GLU A 239 -3.16 20.53 -2.78
C GLU A 239 -3.82 20.82 -4.14
N LEU A 240 -5.10 20.47 -4.31
CA LEU A 240 -5.87 20.87 -5.49
C LEU A 240 -6.14 22.37 -5.52
N GLU A 241 -6.42 23.00 -4.37
CA GLU A 241 -6.55 24.46 -4.26
C GLU A 241 -5.27 25.15 -4.77
N ALA A 242 -4.12 24.73 -4.27
CA ALA A 242 -2.82 25.27 -4.68
C ALA A 242 -2.55 25.08 -6.18
N VAL A 243 -2.97 23.95 -6.75
CA VAL A 243 -2.86 23.68 -8.19
C VAL A 243 -3.76 24.62 -8.99
N PHE A 244 -5.03 24.73 -8.63
CA PHE A 244 -5.97 25.55 -9.38
C PHE A 244 -5.60 27.04 -9.31
N ASP A 245 -5.12 27.53 -8.16
CA ASP A 245 -4.60 28.88 -8.00
C ASP A 245 -3.37 29.12 -8.90
N ALA A 246 -2.41 28.20 -8.92
CA ALA A 246 -1.20 28.32 -9.74
C ALA A 246 -1.50 28.41 -11.24
N TYR A 247 -2.51 27.67 -11.71
CA TYR A 247 -2.91 27.65 -13.12
C TYR A 247 -4.08 28.59 -13.44
N HIS A 248 -4.51 29.43 -12.50
CA HIS A 248 -5.61 30.39 -12.66
C HIS A 248 -6.91 29.74 -13.15
N ILE A 249 -7.18 28.51 -12.71
CA ILE A 249 -8.39 27.77 -13.05
C ILE A 249 -9.44 28.19 -12.03
N GLU A 250 -10.53 28.84 -12.45
CA GLU A 250 -11.61 29.20 -11.52
C GLU A 250 -12.26 27.95 -10.93
N PHE A 251 -12.26 27.77 -9.62
CA PHE A 251 -12.85 26.60 -8.98
C PHE A 251 -13.69 26.98 -7.76
N ASN A 252 -14.71 26.18 -7.50
CA ASN A 252 -15.49 26.23 -6.28
C ASN A 252 -15.35 24.88 -5.57
N LEU A 253 -14.63 24.85 -4.44
CA LEU A 253 -14.45 23.65 -3.61
C LEU A 253 -15.75 22.96 -3.23
N MET A 254 -16.84 23.72 -3.09
CA MET A 254 -18.15 23.17 -2.74
C MET A 254 -18.81 22.41 -3.90
N GLU A 255 -18.36 22.65 -5.14
CA GLU A 255 -18.84 21.99 -6.36
C GLU A 255 -17.90 20.87 -6.83
N ILE A 256 -16.83 20.61 -6.09
CA ILE A 256 -15.91 19.51 -6.38
C ILE A 256 -16.46 18.21 -5.79
N SER A 257 -16.73 17.25 -6.68
CA SER A 257 -17.09 15.88 -6.30
C SER A 257 -15.90 14.94 -6.49
N PHE A 258 -15.50 14.24 -5.44
CA PHE A 258 -14.40 13.28 -5.47
C PHE A 258 -14.92 11.87 -5.75
N PHE A 259 -14.62 11.36 -6.93
CA PHE A 259 -14.98 10.02 -7.36
C PHE A 259 -13.87 9.04 -7.04
N VAL A 260 -14.19 8.06 -6.19
CA VAL A 260 -13.25 7.03 -5.77
C VAL A 260 -13.82 5.66 -6.14
N SER A 261 -13.04 4.85 -6.84
CA SER A 261 -13.41 3.45 -7.10
C SER A 261 -13.25 2.64 -5.82
N ARG A 262 -14.26 1.85 -5.47
CA ARG A 262 -14.18 0.85 -4.41
C ARG A 262 -14.41 -0.54 -4.98
N GLU A 263 -13.38 -1.36 -4.94
CA GLU A 263 -13.41 -2.68 -5.55
C GLU A 263 -13.84 -3.72 -4.51
N ARG A 264 -14.92 -4.45 -4.79
CA ARG A 264 -15.33 -5.60 -4.01
C ARG A 264 -14.96 -6.86 -4.77
N ILE A 265 -13.98 -7.58 -4.23
CA ILE A 265 -13.46 -8.82 -4.83
C ILE A 265 -14.37 -9.99 -4.49
N ILE A 266 -14.85 -10.68 -5.52
CA ILE A 266 -15.65 -11.90 -5.45
C ILE A 266 -14.83 -13.05 -6.05
N SER A 267 -14.67 -14.13 -5.29
CA SER A 267 -13.97 -15.36 -5.72
C SER A 267 -14.90 -16.19 -6.60
N LYS A 268 -14.47 -16.54 -7.82
CA LYS A 268 -15.26 -17.37 -8.75
C LYS A 268 -14.57 -18.65 -9.21
N GLN A 269 -13.32 -18.91 -8.79
CA GLN A 269 -12.58 -20.09 -9.27
C GLN A 269 -13.08 -21.44 -8.74
N ASN A 270 -13.05 -22.44 -9.64
CA ASN A 270 -13.49 -23.82 -9.40
C ASN A 270 -12.42 -24.74 -8.77
N LYS A 271 -11.19 -24.28 -8.54
CA LYS A 271 -10.12 -25.09 -7.92
C LYS A 271 -10.04 -24.82 -6.41
N LEU A 272 -10.18 -25.87 -5.60
CA LEU A 272 -10.15 -25.81 -4.12
C LEU A 272 -8.88 -25.13 -3.56
N LEU A 273 -7.72 -25.33 -4.19
CA LEU A 273 -6.43 -24.76 -3.74
C LEU A 273 -6.27 -23.27 -4.02
N ASP A 274 -7.03 -22.70 -4.97
CA ASP A 274 -7.00 -21.27 -5.27
C ASP A 274 -8.07 -20.51 -4.46
N LYS A 275 -9.19 -21.18 -4.17
CA LYS A 275 -10.31 -20.62 -3.40
C LYS A 275 -9.94 -20.15 -1.98
N TRP A 276 -9.13 -20.91 -1.23
CA TRP A 276 -8.75 -20.48 0.13
C TRP A 276 -7.81 -19.27 0.11
N ARG A 277 -6.90 -19.19 -0.88
CA ARG A 277 -6.01 -18.05 -1.08
C ARG A 277 -6.79 -16.81 -1.45
N GLU A 278 -7.76 -16.94 -2.35
CA GLU A 278 -8.68 -15.86 -2.73
C GLU A 278 -9.57 -15.40 -1.58
N GLN A 279 -10.05 -16.32 -0.73
CA GLN A 279 -10.81 -15.98 0.47
C GLN A 279 -9.98 -15.18 1.48
N ILE A 280 -8.73 -15.60 1.71
CA ILE A 280 -7.79 -14.85 2.56
C ILE A 280 -7.53 -13.48 1.96
N PHE A 281 -7.23 -13.41 0.66
CA PHE A 281 -6.98 -12.15 -0.03
C PHE A 281 -8.21 -11.21 0.03
N SER A 282 -9.40 -11.71 -0.26
CA SER A 282 -10.67 -10.96 -0.18
C SER A 282 -10.93 -10.47 1.25
N SER A 283 -10.69 -11.29 2.27
CA SER A 283 -10.82 -10.90 3.68
C SER A 283 -9.83 -9.79 4.06
N MET A 284 -8.55 -9.94 3.69
CA MET A 284 -7.52 -8.91 3.90
C MET A 284 -7.86 -7.61 3.17
N HIS A 285 -8.42 -7.70 1.96
CA HIS A 285 -8.81 -6.55 1.15
C HIS A 285 -10.00 -5.80 1.77
N LYS A 286 -10.99 -6.51 2.33
CA LYS A 286 -12.12 -5.89 3.05
C LYS A 286 -11.69 -5.11 4.29
N ASN A 287 -10.63 -5.56 4.95
CA ASN A 287 -10.06 -4.90 6.13
C ASN A 287 -9.09 -3.77 5.76
N THR A 288 -8.97 -3.43 4.48
CA THR A 288 -8.14 -2.31 4.02
C THR A 288 -8.88 -0.99 4.18
N SER A 289 -8.24 0.02 4.76
CA SER A 289 -8.87 1.34 4.94
C SER A 289 -9.22 2.00 3.61
N PRO A 290 -10.32 2.78 3.56
CA PRO A 290 -10.68 3.56 2.39
C PRO A 290 -9.55 4.48 1.93
N ILE A 291 -9.48 4.70 0.62
CA ILE A 291 -8.51 5.61 0.01
C ILE A 291 -8.85 7.08 0.33
N SER A 292 -10.13 7.39 0.52
CA SER A 292 -10.65 8.71 0.89
C SER A 292 -10.11 9.20 2.23
N ASP A 293 -10.14 8.36 3.27
CA ASP A 293 -9.62 8.68 4.61
C ASP A 293 -8.12 8.99 4.55
N PHE A 294 -7.39 8.24 3.72
CA PHE A 294 -5.95 8.40 3.56
C PHE A 294 -5.55 9.73 2.91
N TYR A 295 -6.37 10.23 1.98
CA TYR A 295 -6.14 11.51 1.29
C TYR A 295 -6.89 12.68 1.93
N GLN A 296 -7.47 12.48 3.12
CA GLN A 296 -8.18 13.51 3.91
C GLN A 296 -9.33 14.16 3.13
N ILE A 297 -10.02 13.39 2.29
CA ILE A 297 -11.13 13.92 1.49
C ILE A 297 -12.37 14.06 2.39
N PRO A 298 -13.05 15.22 2.40
CA PRO A 298 -14.26 15.42 3.20
C PRO A 298 -15.33 14.39 2.84
N SER A 299 -15.87 13.70 3.86
CA SER A 299 -16.82 12.59 3.67
C SER A 299 -18.12 13.02 2.98
N ASN A 300 -18.51 14.28 3.09
CA ASN A 300 -19.68 14.86 2.40
C ASN A 300 -19.43 15.17 0.90
N ARG A 301 -18.21 14.96 0.39
CA ARG A 301 -17.84 15.21 -1.02
C ARG A 301 -17.28 13.97 -1.73
N VAL A 302 -17.25 12.82 -1.06
CA VAL A 302 -16.78 11.57 -1.64
C VAL A 302 -17.96 10.81 -2.24
N VAL A 303 -17.85 10.48 -3.52
CA VAL A 303 -18.72 9.52 -4.20
C VAL A 303 -17.93 8.23 -4.41
N GLU A 304 -18.22 7.21 -3.59
CA GLU A 304 -17.67 5.88 -3.79
C GLU A 304 -18.47 5.13 -4.85
N ILE A 305 -17.83 4.84 -5.97
CA ILE A 305 -18.41 3.99 -7.02
C ILE A 305 -17.89 2.57 -6.82
N GLY A 306 -18.78 1.72 -6.30
CA GLY A 306 -18.49 0.31 -6.06
C GLY A 306 -18.50 -0.51 -7.35
N SER A 307 -17.43 -1.24 -7.65
CA SER A 307 -17.43 -2.29 -8.69
C SER A 307 -17.23 -3.67 -8.05
N GLN A 308 -17.88 -4.68 -8.63
CA GLN A 308 -17.63 -6.07 -8.27
C GLN A 308 -16.66 -6.66 -9.27
N ILE A 309 -15.52 -7.13 -8.79
CA ILE A 309 -14.50 -7.75 -9.64
C ILE A 309 -14.44 -9.23 -9.28
N GLU A 310 -14.62 -10.06 -10.29
CA GLU A 310 -14.45 -11.50 -10.18
C GLU A 310 -12.98 -11.85 -10.40
N ILE A 311 -12.38 -12.56 -9.43
CA ILE A 311 -11.03 -13.16 -9.50
C ILE A 311 -11.17 -14.68 -9.40
#